data_AF-A0A9C9W2B5-F1
#
_entry.id   AF-A0A9C9W2B5-F1
#
_cell.length_a   1.000
_cell.length_b   1.000
_cell.length_c   1.000
_cell.angle_alpha   90.00
_cell.angle_beta   90.00
_cell.angle_gamma   90.00
#
_symmetry.space_group_name_H-M   'P 1'
#
loop_
_entity.id
_entity.type
_entity.pdbx_description
1 polymer ?
#
loop_
_entity_poly.entity_id
_entity_poly.type
_entity_poly.pdbx_seq_one_letter_code
_entity_poly.pdbx_strand_id
1 'polypeptide(L)'
;MAPMRQGVTLDRHESHRQPYRRAAPDRWSSAAARIVSIVLEGYQGDIAVRLPDGRLAWGAKDADCTLLFRDPGALRELVLHPCLSCLADCYLSGAIEVEGELERVFCLGTHFIGLDLSLATRLQLLRLALSLPARVARASQDSPPARAGISQNSAR
;
A
#
# COMPACT_ATOMS: atom_id res chain seq x y z
N MET A 1 -49.33 31.03 10.57
CA MET A 1 -47.96 31.54 10.78
C MET A 1 -47.05 30.33 11.02
N ALA A 2 -46.22 29.99 10.04
CA ALA A 2 -44.97 29.23 10.25
C ALA A 2 -43.86 30.23 10.69
N PRO A 3 -42.57 29.88 10.92
CA PRO A 3 -41.87 28.62 10.61
C PRO A 3 -40.79 28.18 11.64
N MET A 4 -39.92 27.24 11.21
CA MET A 4 -38.54 26.99 11.69
C MET A 4 -38.40 26.21 13.02
N ARG A 5 -37.53 25.20 13.18
CA ARG A 5 -36.34 24.77 12.41
C ARG A 5 -35.84 23.41 12.93
N GLN A 6 -35.39 22.55 12.00
CA GLN A 6 -34.09 21.83 11.96
C GLN A 6 -33.52 21.31 13.30
N GLY A 7 -33.14 20.04 13.48
CA GLY A 7 -32.60 19.07 12.54
C GLY A 7 -31.27 18.53 13.08
N VAL A 8 -30.90 17.31 12.67
CA VAL A 8 -29.50 16.85 12.47
C VAL A 8 -28.72 16.63 13.80
N THR A 9 -28.00 15.54 14.09
CA THR A 9 -27.36 14.49 13.31
C THR A 9 -27.12 13.30 14.25
N LEU A 10 -27.36 12.07 13.80
CA LEU A 10 -26.50 10.95 14.20
C LEU A 10 -25.13 11.25 13.60
N ASP A 11 -24.18 11.72 14.42
CA ASP A 11 -22.78 11.81 14.00
C ASP A 11 -22.16 10.42 14.03
N ARG A 12 -22.48 9.72 12.94
CA ARG A 12 -21.66 8.79 12.20
C ARG A 12 -20.17 9.14 12.35
N HIS A 13 -19.52 8.51 13.33
CA HIS A 13 -18.07 8.35 13.37
C HIS A 13 -17.60 7.32 12.30
N GLU A 14 -18.08 7.45 11.05
CA GLU A 14 -17.43 6.85 9.88
C GLU A 14 -16.42 7.89 9.36
N SER A 15 -15.37 8.12 10.15
CA SER A 15 -14.22 8.92 9.74
C SER A 15 -13.53 8.25 8.56
N HIS A 16 -13.91 8.71 7.36
CA HIS A 16 -12.98 9.05 6.29
C HIS A 16 -12.05 7.93 5.76
N ARG A 17 -12.53 6.70 5.58
CA ARG A 17 -11.89 5.77 4.63
C ARG A 17 -12.42 6.07 3.23
N GLN A 18 -11.66 6.86 2.48
CA GLN A 18 -11.95 7.09 1.06
C GLN A 18 -12.01 5.74 0.35
N PRO A 19 -13.14 5.36 -0.27
CA PRO A 19 -13.14 4.19 -1.14
C PRO A 19 -12.14 4.47 -2.25
N TYR A 20 -11.25 3.52 -2.52
CA TYR A 20 -10.28 3.60 -3.61
C TYR A 20 -11.02 4.08 -4.87
N ARG A 21 -10.84 5.35 -5.24
CA ARG A 21 -11.47 5.90 -6.42
C ARG A 21 -10.76 5.22 -7.57
N ARG A 22 -11.44 4.28 -8.24
CA ARG A 22 -10.95 3.49 -9.38
C ARG A 22 -10.05 4.36 -10.26
N ALA A 23 -8.75 4.27 -10.03
CA ALA A 23 -7.77 5.07 -10.75
C ALA A 23 -7.66 4.48 -12.16
N ALA A 24 -7.41 5.32 -13.16
CA ALA A 24 -7.15 4.82 -14.51
C ALA A 24 -5.97 3.83 -14.45
N PRO A 25 -6.00 2.71 -15.21
CA PRO A 25 -4.95 1.70 -15.15
C PRO A 25 -3.60 2.36 -15.41
N ASP A 26 -2.76 2.34 -14.39
CA ASP A 26 -1.42 2.86 -14.47
C ASP A 26 -0.58 2.01 -15.42
N ARG A 27 0.31 2.64 -16.19
CA ARG A 27 1.18 1.97 -17.18
C ARG A 27 1.99 0.78 -16.62
N TRP A 28 2.14 0.71 -15.32
CA TRP A 28 2.92 -0.28 -14.60
C TRP A 28 2.06 -1.38 -13.94
N SER A 29 0.73 -1.25 -13.88
CA SER A 29 -0.12 -2.21 -13.17
C SER A 29 0.10 -3.63 -13.70
N SER A 30 0.25 -3.80 -15.02
CA SER A 30 0.45 -5.12 -15.65
C SER A 30 1.78 -5.75 -15.29
N ALA A 31 2.86 -4.97 -15.19
CA ALA A 31 4.15 -5.45 -14.73
C ALA A 31 4.08 -5.82 -13.23
N ALA A 32 3.43 -4.97 -12.42
CA ALA A 32 3.19 -5.20 -11.01
C ALA A 32 2.39 -6.49 -10.77
N ALA A 33 1.28 -6.68 -11.46
CA ALA A 33 0.48 -7.91 -11.37
C ALA A 33 1.30 -9.16 -11.71
N ARG A 34 2.12 -9.07 -12.78
CA ARG A 34 2.97 -10.18 -13.20
C ARG A 34 4.04 -10.52 -12.16
N ILE A 35 4.64 -9.52 -11.53
CA ILE A 35 5.58 -9.72 -10.42
C ILE A 35 4.88 -10.42 -9.27
N VAL A 36 3.72 -9.92 -8.85
CA VAL A 36 2.94 -10.50 -7.76
C VAL A 36 2.62 -11.97 -8.04
N SER A 37 2.16 -12.30 -9.24
CA SER A 37 1.84 -13.69 -9.61
C SER A 37 3.06 -14.62 -9.54
N ILE A 38 4.24 -14.16 -9.94
CA ILE A 38 5.47 -14.96 -9.89
C ILE A 38 5.97 -15.12 -8.46
N VAL A 39 5.98 -14.03 -7.68
CA VAL A 39 6.48 -14.04 -6.30
C VAL A 39 5.60 -14.88 -5.39
N LEU A 40 4.29 -14.87 -5.61
CA LEU A 40 3.32 -15.65 -4.84
C LEU A 40 3.05 -17.03 -5.42
N GLU A 41 3.74 -17.43 -6.48
CA GLU A 41 3.64 -18.78 -7.01
C GLU A 41 3.96 -19.81 -5.90
N GLY A 42 3.06 -20.76 -5.69
CA GLY A 42 3.18 -21.77 -4.64
C GLY A 42 2.81 -21.30 -3.22
N TYR A 43 2.44 -20.02 -3.02
CA TYR A 43 1.96 -19.54 -1.73
C TYR A 43 0.57 -20.11 -1.41
N GLN A 44 0.44 -20.73 -0.25
CA GLN A 44 -0.80 -21.40 0.22
C GLN A 44 -1.57 -20.59 1.27
N GLY A 45 -1.08 -19.41 1.66
CA GLY A 45 -1.73 -18.59 2.68
C GLY A 45 -2.91 -17.79 2.13
N ASP A 46 -3.84 -17.44 3.01
CA ASP A 46 -5.03 -16.66 2.66
C ASP A 46 -4.71 -15.16 2.67
N ILE A 47 -4.12 -14.69 1.57
CA ILE A 47 -3.90 -13.27 1.33
C ILE A 47 -4.41 -12.87 -0.05
N ALA A 48 -4.89 -11.64 -0.15
CA ALA A 48 -5.16 -10.96 -1.41
C ALA A 48 -4.12 -9.87 -1.65
N VAL A 49 -3.83 -9.61 -2.93
CA VAL A 49 -3.00 -8.47 -3.33
C VAL A 49 -3.77 -7.58 -4.29
N ARG A 50 -3.89 -6.30 -3.96
CA ARG A 50 -4.54 -5.28 -4.78
C ARG A 50 -3.53 -4.22 -5.22
N LEU A 51 -3.70 -3.76 -6.45
CA LEU A 51 -2.94 -2.66 -7.04
C LEU A 51 -3.74 -1.34 -6.93
N PRO A 52 -3.13 -0.14 -7.12
CA PRO A 52 -3.84 1.14 -6.97
C PRO A 52 -5.02 1.35 -7.91
N ASP A 53 -5.00 0.73 -9.08
CA ASP A 53 -6.12 0.71 -10.04
C ASP A 53 -7.33 -0.09 -9.50
N GLY A 54 -7.18 -0.73 -8.34
CA GLY A 54 -8.17 -1.57 -7.69
C GLY A 54 -8.21 -3.01 -8.21
N ARG A 55 -7.29 -3.37 -9.11
CA ARG A 55 -7.22 -4.72 -9.66
C ARG A 55 -6.67 -5.69 -8.61
N LEU A 56 -7.34 -6.84 -8.50
CA LEU A 56 -6.85 -7.97 -7.73
C LEU A 56 -5.75 -8.68 -8.54
N ALA A 57 -4.51 -8.63 -8.05
CA ALA A 57 -3.35 -9.25 -8.67
C ALA A 57 -3.10 -10.69 -8.18
N TRP A 58 -3.58 -11.03 -6.98
CA TRP A 58 -3.49 -12.37 -6.39
C TRP A 58 -4.58 -12.57 -5.32
N GLY A 59 -4.92 -13.84 -5.07
CA GLY A 59 -5.79 -14.26 -3.99
C GLY A 59 -7.28 -14.12 -4.30
N ALA A 60 -8.09 -14.23 -3.25
CA ALA A 60 -9.54 -14.08 -3.31
C ALA A 60 -9.97 -12.64 -2.98
N LYS A 61 -11.16 -12.21 -3.38
CA LYS A 61 -11.63 -10.84 -3.07
C LYS A 61 -11.96 -10.64 -1.60
N ASP A 62 -12.25 -11.74 -0.92
CA ASP A 62 -12.76 -11.93 0.43
C ASP A 62 -11.71 -12.54 1.38
N ALA A 63 -10.43 -12.55 0.98
CA ALA A 63 -9.34 -13.02 1.84
C ALA A 63 -9.30 -12.25 3.16
N ASP A 64 -8.98 -12.95 4.25
CA ASP A 64 -8.87 -12.39 5.61
C ASP A 64 -7.84 -11.25 5.72
N CYS A 65 -6.88 -11.20 4.80
CA CYS A 65 -5.83 -10.18 4.73
C CYS A 65 -5.61 -9.73 3.29
N THR A 66 -5.68 -8.42 3.04
CA THR A 66 -5.42 -7.83 1.73
C THR A 66 -4.26 -6.83 1.81
N LEU A 67 -3.23 -7.05 0.99
CA LEU A 67 -2.15 -6.09 0.79
C LEU A 67 -2.50 -5.16 -0.38
N LEU A 68 -2.70 -3.88 -0.10
CA LEU A 68 -2.88 -2.84 -1.10
C LEU A 68 -1.55 -2.13 -1.35
N PHE A 69 -0.98 -2.35 -2.53
CA PHE A 69 0.20 -1.61 -2.96
C PHE A 69 -0.23 -0.23 -3.41
N ARG A 70 0.24 0.83 -2.75
CA ARG A 70 -0.01 2.24 -3.11
C ARG A 70 1.10 2.81 -3.99
N ASP A 71 2.31 2.28 -3.84
CA ASP A 71 3.49 2.71 -4.61
C ASP A 71 4.10 1.52 -5.38
N PRO A 72 4.29 1.62 -6.71
CA PRO A 72 4.93 0.58 -7.53
C PRO A 72 6.38 0.29 -7.15
N GLY A 73 7.08 1.27 -6.58
CA GLY A 73 8.44 1.14 -6.09
C GLY A 73 8.55 0.19 -4.89
N ALA A 74 7.48 0.00 -4.12
CA ALA A 74 7.44 -1.00 -3.05
C ALA A 74 7.56 -2.43 -3.61
N LEU A 75 6.88 -2.74 -4.72
CA LEU A 75 7.02 -4.03 -5.40
C LEU A 75 8.44 -4.22 -5.94
N ARG A 76 9.02 -3.18 -6.52
CA ARG A 76 10.41 -3.21 -6.99
C ARG A 76 11.37 -3.50 -5.84
N GLU A 77 11.19 -2.84 -4.69
CA GLU A 77 12.02 -3.02 -3.51
C GLU A 77 11.92 -4.44 -2.96
N LEU A 78 10.70 -4.99 -2.84
CA LEU A 78 10.48 -6.38 -2.42
C LEU A 78 11.09 -7.40 -3.37
N VAL A 79 11.09 -7.15 -4.68
CA VAL A 79 11.76 -8.05 -5.65
C VAL A 79 13.28 -8.01 -5.50
N LEU A 80 13.84 -6.81 -5.27
CA LEU A 80 15.29 -6.64 -5.11
C LEU A 80 15.79 -7.17 -3.75
N HIS A 81 14.97 -7.03 -2.71
CA HIS A 81 15.27 -7.40 -1.34
C HIS A 81 14.04 -8.13 -0.73
N PRO A 82 13.87 -9.43 -1.02
CA PRO A 82 12.73 -10.21 -0.53
C PRO A 82 12.92 -10.54 0.96
N CYS A 83 12.57 -9.61 1.84
CA CYS A 83 12.65 -9.79 3.27
C CYS A 83 11.48 -9.10 4.02
N LEU A 84 11.12 -9.68 5.17
CA LEU A 84 10.03 -9.16 6.01
C LEU A 84 10.27 -7.72 6.47
N SER A 85 11.53 -7.33 6.67
CA SER A 85 11.89 -5.95 7.03
C SER A 85 11.56 -4.94 5.92
N CYS A 86 11.75 -5.29 4.64
CA CYS A 86 11.35 -4.42 3.53
C CYS A 86 9.82 -4.26 3.47
N LEU A 87 9.08 -5.32 3.79
CA LEU A 87 7.63 -5.25 3.86
C LEU A 87 7.16 -4.34 5.01
N ALA A 88 7.81 -4.45 6.18
CA ALA A 88 7.54 -3.56 7.31
C ALA A 88 7.86 -2.09 6.99
N ASP A 89 8.98 -1.79 6.32
CA ASP A 89 9.31 -0.43 5.88
C ASP A 89 8.27 0.13 4.91
N CYS A 90 7.86 -0.69 3.93
CA CYS A 90 6.82 -0.33 2.98
C CYS A 90 5.47 -0.06 3.67
N TYR A 91 5.13 -0.82 4.71
CA TYR A 91 3.95 -0.57 5.53
C TYR A 91 4.06 0.74 6.33
N LEU A 92 5.16 0.93 7.05
CA LEU A 92 5.39 2.12 7.89
C LEU A 92 5.42 3.42 7.08
N SER A 93 5.94 3.36 5.86
CA SER A 93 5.98 4.50 4.94
C SER A 93 4.66 4.74 4.18
N GLY A 94 3.66 3.88 4.34
CA GLY A 94 2.39 3.95 3.62
C GLY A 94 2.48 3.59 2.13
N ALA A 95 3.57 2.96 1.70
CA ALA A 95 3.74 2.44 0.34
C ALA A 95 2.93 1.14 0.13
N ILE A 96 2.70 0.39 1.21
CA ILE A 96 1.79 -0.75 1.30
C ILE A 96 0.82 -0.47 2.45
N GLU A 97 -0.45 -0.78 2.23
CA GLU A 97 -1.47 -0.81 3.26
C GLU A 97 -1.94 -2.25 3.44
N VAL A 98 -2.22 -2.64 4.67
CA VAL A 98 -2.75 -3.97 5.00
C VAL A 98 -4.16 -3.78 5.55
N GLU A 99 -5.12 -4.43 4.89
CA GLU A 99 -6.50 -4.53 5.35
C GLU A 99 -6.75 -5.93 5.92
N GLY A 100 -7.40 -6.02 7.09
CA GLY A 100 -7.73 -7.29 7.73
C GLY A 100 -6.70 -7.73 8.78
N GLU A 101 -6.52 -9.05 8.91
CA GLU A 101 -5.70 -9.65 9.97
C GLU A 101 -4.21 -9.59 9.63
N LEU A 102 -3.49 -8.66 10.27
CA LEU A 102 -2.07 -8.41 10.02
C LEU A 102 -1.21 -9.65 10.33
N GLU A 103 -1.63 -10.52 11.24
CA GLU A 103 -0.89 -11.76 11.55
C GLU A 103 -0.68 -12.65 10.32
N ARG A 104 -1.60 -12.61 9.34
CA ARG A 104 -1.48 -13.36 8.08
C ARG A 104 -0.28 -12.93 7.24
N VAL A 105 0.23 -11.71 7.43
CA VAL A 105 1.42 -11.18 6.73
C VAL A 105 2.70 -11.91 7.17
N PHE A 106 2.75 -12.49 8.37
CA PHE A 106 3.92 -13.26 8.79
C PHE A 106 4.12 -14.53 7.96
N CYS A 107 3.03 -15.19 7.56
CA CYS A 107 3.07 -16.33 6.64
C CYS A 107 3.66 -15.93 5.27
N LEU A 108 3.34 -14.72 4.81
CA LEU A 108 3.93 -14.17 3.59
C LEU A 108 5.44 -13.92 3.75
N GLY A 109 5.87 -13.41 4.90
CA GLY A 109 7.30 -13.26 5.22
C GLY A 109 8.05 -14.59 5.19
N THR A 110 7.48 -15.66 5.73
CA THR A 110 8.09 -17.01 5.68
C THR A 110 8.19 -17.55 4.26
N HIS A 111 7.21 -17.25 3.39
CA HIS A 111 7.26 -17.62 1.98
C HIS A 111 8.42 -16.93 1.26
N PHE A 112 8.64 -15.63 1.50
CA PHE A 112 9.75 -14.90 0.89
C PHE A 112 11.13 -15.42 1.30
N ILE A 113 11.28 -15.88 2.54
CA ILE A 113 12.53 -16.48 3.02
C ILE A 113 12.77 -17.83 2.32
N GLY A 114 11.71 -18.60 2.06
CA GLY A 114 11.77 -19.91 1.43
C GLY A 114 11.72 -19.90 -0.10
N LEU A 115 11.73 -18.73 -0.75
CA LEU A 115 11.60 -18.62 -2.20
C LEU A 115 12.85 -19.14 -2.92
N ASP A 116 12.80 -20.39 -3.40
CA ASP A 116 13.81 -20.95 -4.28
C ASP A 116 13.46 -20.65 -5.74
N LEU A 117 13.94 -19.50 -6.23
CA LEU A 117 13.69 -19.06 -7.61
C LEU A 117 14.80 -19.56 -8.55
N SER A 118 14.40 -20.15 -9.67
CA SER A 118 15.32 -20.41 -10.77
C SER A 118 15.99 -19.10 -11.23
N LEU A 119 17.23 -19.18 -11.72
CA LEU A 119 17.97 -18.03 -12.24
C LEU A 119 17.21 -17.30 -13.36
N ALA A 120 16.50 -18.04 -14.21
CA ALA A 120 15.68 -17.49 -15.27
C ALA A 120 14.51 -16.66 -14.70
N THR A 121 13.80 -17.21 -13.72
CA THR A 121 12.70 -16.51 -13.03
C THR A 121 13.21 -15.26 -12.30
N ARG A 122 14.37 -15.36 -11.66
CA ARG A 122 15.01 -14.22 -10.98
C ARG A 122 15.37 -13.10 -11.96
N LEU A 123 15.92 -13.43 -13.13
CA LEU A 123 16.23 -12.43 -14.17
C LEU A 123 14.95 -11.80 -14.74
N GLN A 124 13.90 -12.59 -14.95
CA GLN A 124 12.59 -12.09 -15.38
C GLN A 124 12.01 -11.11 -14.35
N LEU A 125 12.05 -11.46 -13.07
CA LEU A 125 11.60 -10.60 -11.98
C LEU A 125 12.42 -9.31 -11.93
N LEU A 126 13.74 -9.37 -12.04
CA LEU A 126 14.60 -8.19 -12.09
C LEU A 126 14.25 -7.28 -13.27
N ARG A 127 14.05 -7.85 -14.47
CA ARG A 127 13.67 -7.07 -15.66
C ARG A 127 12.32 -6.38 -15.47
N LEU A 128 11.33 -7.07 -14.90
CA LEU A 128 10.03 -6.48 -14.59
C LEU A 128 10.15 -5.40 -13.51
N ALA A 129 10.93 -5.64 -12.46
CA ALA A 129 11.17 -4.68 -11.37
C ALA A 129 11.84 -3.40 -11.85
N LEU A 130 12.77 -3.49 -12.82
CA LEU A 130 13.40 -2.32 -13.43
C LEU A 130 12.44 -1.53 -14.33
N SER A 131 11.36 -2.14 -14.83
CA SER A 131 10.32 -1.42 -15.57
C SER A 131 9.37 -0.62 -14.67
N LEU A 132 9.34 -0.93 -13.37
CA LEU A 132 8.60 -0.15 -12.38
C LEU A 132 9.37 1.13 -12.03
N PRO A 133 8.68 2.27 -11.88
CA PRO A 133 9.32 3.49 -11.41
C PRO A 133 9.94 3.26 -10.03
N ALA A 134 11.06 3.94 -9.77
CA ALA A 134 11.70 3.90 -8.47
C ALA A 134 10.76 4.53 -7.41
N ARG A 135 10.83 4.01 -6.19
CA ARG A 135 10.08 4.56 -5.05
C ARG A 135 10.53 6.00 -4.83
N VAL A 136 9.61 6.95 -4.99
CA VAL A 136 9.85 8.32 -4.55
C VAL A 136 9.55 8.30 -3.06
N ALA A 137 10.58 8.43 -2.22
CA ALA A 137 10.37 8.61 -0.79
C ALA A 137 9.40 9.79 -0.62
N ARG A 138 8.16 9.53 -0.24
CA ARG A 138 7.26 10.59 0.23
C ARG A 138 7.85 11.04 1.54
N ALA A 139 8.73 12.05 1.47
CA ALA A 139 9.11 12.81 2.64
C ALA A 139 7.82 13.21 3.36
N SER A 140 7.69 12.73 4.59
CA SER A 140 6.53 12.83 5.46
C SER A 140 5.76 14.14 5.24
N GLN A 141 4.59 14.06 4.62
CA GLN A 141 3.69 15.21 4.46
C GLN A 141 2.94 15.57 5.76
N ASP A 142 3.35 15.01 6.90
CA ASP A 142 2.90 15.38 8.25
C ASP A 142 3.95 16.26 8.99
N SER A 143 4.56 17.22 8.31
CA SER A 143 5.07 18.40 9.01
C SER A 143 3.92 19.39 9.16
N PRO A 144 3.36 19.61 10.37
CA PRO A 144 2.44 20.71 10.58
C PRO A 144 3.15 22.00 10.17
N PRO A 145 2.48 22.97 9.51
CA PRO A 145 3.11 24.24 9.22
C PRO A 145 3.55 24.81 10.55
N ALA A 146 4.87 24.99 10.71
CA ALA A 146 5.45 25.71 11.83
C ALA A 146 4.69 27.03 11.91
N ARG A 147 3.78 27.11 12.89
CA ARG A 147 2.97 28.29 13.12
C ARG A 147 3.95 29.42 13.33
N ALA A 148 3.90 30.38 12.41
CA ALA A 148 4.45 31.70 12.56
C ALA A 148 3.91 32.29 13.86
N GLY A 149 4.65 32.10 14.95
CA GLY A 149 4.46 32.76 16.22
C GLY A 149 5.03 34.16 16.10
N ILE A 150 4.19 35.05 15.59
CA ILE A 150 4.32 36.49 15.68
C ILE A 150 4.56 36.84 17.16
N SER A 151 5.76 37.35 17.48
CA SER A 151 5.98 38.10 18.71
C SER A 151 6.22 39.56 18.32
N GLN A 152 5.11 40.25 18.09
CA GLN A 152 5.02 41.70 18.26
C GLN A 152 4.44 41.94 19.67
N ASN A 153 5.27 42.43 20.58
CA ASN A 153 4.86 43.26 21.73
C ASN A 153 6.15 43.91 22.27
N SER A 154 6.50 45.15 21.93
CA SER A 154 5.93 46.45 22.35
C SER A 154 5.95 46.68 23.87
N ALA A 155 6.49 47.85 24.24
CA ALA A 155 6.46 48.55 25.52
C ALA A 155 7.43 48.09 26.63
N ARG A 156 8.61 48.70 26.71
CA ARG A 156 8.86 49.88 27.55
C ARG A 156 10.27 50.44 27.35
#